data_AF-A0A352KAA8-F1
#
_entry.id   AF-A0A352KAA8-F1
#
_cell.length_a   1.000
_cell.length_b   1.000
_cell.length_c   1.000
_cell.angle_alpha   90.00
_cell.angle_beta   90.00
_cell.angle_gamma   90.00
#
_symmetry.space_group_name_H-M   'P 1'
#
loop_
_entity.id
_entity.type
_entity.pdbx_description
1 polymer ?
#
loop_
_entity_poly.entity_id
_entity_poly.type
_entity_poly.pdbx_seq_one_letter_code
_entity_poly.pdbx_strand_id
1 'polypeptide(L)'
;HYEMQGDHLKNTKGYEGYVAMQEMANQNVNAMIEFFMSIQVWGTPEQCYDRIVNFTSRTGAGAYNGVFSYAGMPYEDAEKSMRLFAKEVMPEVKKLPGAPLMELARAAE
;
A
#
# COMPACT_ATOMS: atom_id res chain seq x y z
N HIS A 1 -7.84 -1.98 -11.98
CA HIS A 1 -8.09 -0.68 -11.32
C HIS A 1 -9.33 -0.07 -11.96
N TYR A 2 -10.15 0.68 -11.22
CA TYR A 2 -11.33 1.35 -11.77
C TYR A 2 -10.96 2.68 -12.42
N GLU A 3 -11.68 3.06 -13.47
CA GLU A 3 -11.63 4.42 -14.00
C GLU A 3 -12.41 5.32 -13.05
N MET A 4 -11.72 6.23 -12.38
CA MET A 4 -12.34 7.08 -11.37
C MET A 4 -12.92 8.37 -11.96
N GLN A 5 -12.59 8.72 -13.21
CA GLN A 5 -13.16 9.87 -13.91
C GLN A 5 -14.37 9.47 -14.75
N GLY A 6 -15.30 10.41 -14.94
CA GLY A 6 -16.59 10.19 -15.63
C GLY A 6 -17.77 10.02 -14.66
N ASP A 7 -18.87 9.41 -15.13
CA ASP A 7 -20.13 9.30 -14.37
C ASP A 7 -20.66 7.85 -14.26
N HIS A 8 -19.91 6.87 -14.73
CA HIS A 8 -20.38 5.48 -14.80
C HIS A 8 -20.57 4.84 -13.42
N LEU A 9 -19.76 5.20 -12.41
CA LEU A 9 -19.87 4.67 -11.04
C LEU A 9 -21.16 5.10 -10.35
N LYS A 10 -21.66 6.32 -10.60
CA LYS A 10 -22.98 6.79 -10.12
C LYS A 10 -24.14 5.92 -10.60
N ASN A 11 -24.02 5.37 -11.80
CA ASN A 11 -25.07 4.60 -12.44
C ASN A 11 -24.88 3.08 -12.28
N THR A 12 -23.82 2.66 -11.57
CA THR A 12 -23.51 1.24 -11.36
C THR A 12 -23.95 0.82 -9.97
N LYS A 13 -24.94 -0.08 -9.91
CA LYS A 13 -25.45 -0.65 -8.65
C LYS A 13 -24.31 -1.32 -7.87
N GLY A 14 -24.19 -1.02 -6.57
CA GLY A 14 -23.16 -1.55 -5.69
C GLY A 14 -21.86 -0.72 -5.68
N TYR A 15 -21.79 0.37 -6.44
CA TYR A 15 -20.64 1.28 -6.48
C TYR A 15 -20.93 2.65 -5.83
N GLU A 16 -22.02 2.75 -5.07
CA GLU A 16 -22.46 4.00 -4.43
C GLU A 16 -21.37 4.56 -3.50
N GLY A 17 -20.58 3.68 -2.85
CA GLY A 17 -19.44 4.07 -2.01
C GLY A 17 -18.28 4.74 -2.77
N TYR A 18 -18.18 4.53 -4.08
CA TYR A 18 -17.13 5.12 -4.92
C TYR A 18 -17.55 6.46 -5.57
N VAL A 19 -18.82 6.84 -5.47
CA VAL A 19 -19.33 8.09 -6.07
C VAL A 19 -18.61 9.32 -5.53
N ALA A 20 -18.36 9.37 -4.22
CA ALA A 20 -17.61 10.47 -3.61
C ALA A 20 -16.17 10.57 -4.14
N MET A 21 -15.51 9.43 -4.38
CA MET A 21 -14.18 9.40 -5.00
C MET A 21 -14.21 9.84 -6.45
N GLN A 22 -15.26 9.47 -7.21
CA GLN A 22 -15.46 9.91 -8.59
C GLN A 22 -15.72 11.43 -8.70
N GLU A 23 -16.50 11.99 -7.78
CA GLU A 23 -16.73 13.44 -7.74
C GLU A 23 -15.44 14.20 -7.45
N MET A 24 -14.65 13.73 -6.47
CA MET A 24 -13.33 14.28 -6.17
C MET A 24 -12.38 14.17 -7.38
N ALA A 25 -12.39 13.03 -8.08
CA ALA A 25 -11.60 12.77 -9.29
C ALA A 25 -11.89 13.75 -10.43
N ASN A 26 -13.17 14.04 -10.64
CA ASN A 26 -13.64 14.93 -11.70
C ASN A 26 -13.30 16.40 -11.39
N GLN A 27 -13.22 16.77 -10.11
CA GLN A 27 -12.90 18.13 -9.68
C GLN A 27 -11.40 18.40 -9.59
N ASN A 28 -10.63 17.46 -9.01
CA ASN A 28 -9.20 17.64 -8.79
C ASN A 28 -8.45 16.30 -8.78
N VAL A 29 -7.92 15.92 -9.95
CA VAL A 29 -7.13 14.71 -10.10
C VAL A 29 -5.87 14.69 -9.24
N ASN A 30 -5.24 15.85 -9.00
CA ASN A 30 -4.02 15.93 -8.19
C ASN A 30 -4.31 15.63 -6.71
N ALA A 31 -5.40 16.17 -6.17
CA ALA A 31 -5.82 15.86 -4.81
C ALA A 31 -6.13 14.36 -4.63
N MET A 32 -6.70 13.72 -5.66
CA MET A 32 -6.92 12.28 -5.65
C MET A 32 -5.59 11.51 -5.70
N ILE A 33 -4.63 11.91 -6.52
CA ILE A 33 -3.28 11.31 -6.56
C ILE A 33 -2.60 11.42 -5.19
N GLU A 34 -2.60 12.61 -4.58
CA GLU A 34 -2.02 12.85 -3.26
C GLU A 34 -2.68 11.96 -2.19
N PHE A 35 -4.01 11.87 -2.20
CA PHE A 35 -4.74 10.98 -1.31
C PHE A 35 -4.33 9.52 -1.52
N PHE A 36 -4.29 9.04 -2.77
CA PHE A 36 -3.88 7.67 -3.09
C PHE A 36 -2.45 7.38 -2.63
N MET A 37 -1.53 8.31 -2.84
CA MET A 37 -0.14 8.17 -2.39
C MET A 37 -0.04 8.20 -0.86
N SER A 38 -0.90 8.97 -0.17
CA SER A 38 -0.87 9.09 1.29
C SER A 38 -1.16 7.78 2.03
N ILE A 39 -1.92 6.88 1.42
CA ILE A 39 -2.29 5.58 1.99
C ILE A 39 -1.31 4.45 1.62
N GLN A 40 -0.27 4.72 0.81
CA GLN A 40 0.74 3.73 0.43
C GLN A 40 2.01 3.86 1.29
N VAL A 41 2.77 2.77 1.36
CA VAL A 41 4.14 2.77 1.88
C VAL A 41 5.09 3.12 0.73
N TRP A 42 5.49 4.39 0.62
CA TRP A 42 6.39 4.88 -0.43
C TRP A 42 7.27 6.04 0.07
N GLY A 43 8.38 6.28 -0.64
CA GLY A 43 9.33 7.37 -0.35
C GLY A 43 10.73 6.86 0.00
N THR A 44 11.41 7.55 0.91
CA THR A 44 12.73 7.12 1.41
C THR A 44 12.62 5.86 2.28
N PRO A 45 13.72 5.11 2.50
CA PRO A 45 13.70 3.95 3.42
C PRO A 45 13.15 4.27 4.81
N GLU A 46 13.51 5.43 5.38
CA GLU A 46 13.02 5.91 6.67
C GLU A 46 11.50 6.14 6.66
N GLN A 47 11.00 6.84 5.64
CA GLN A 47 9.56 7.08 5.46
C GLN A 47 8.75 5.77 5.27
N CYS A 48 9.35 4.77 4.64
CA CYS A 48 8.72 3.45 4.50
C CYS A 48 8.68 2.72 5.84
N TYR A 49 9.79 2.74 6.60
CA TYR A 49 9.87 2.15 7.93
C TYR A 49 8.85 2.78 8.89
N ASP A 50 8.79 4.11 8.98
CA ASP A 50 7.88 4.82 9.88
C ASP A 50 6.41 4.49 9.62
N ARG A 51 6.02 4.37 8.35
CA ARG A 51 4.66 3.96 7.99
C ARG A 51 4.35 2.53 8.40
N ILE A 52 5.31 1.61 8.25
CA ILE A 52 5.15 0.22 8.70
C ILE A 52 5.03 0.17 10.23
N VAL A 53 5.86 0.91 10.96
CA VAL A 53 5.77 1.02 12.43
C VAL A 53 4.41 1.54 12.85
N ASN A 54 3.92 2.61 12.21
CA ASN A 54 2.60 3.16 12.49
C ASN A 54 1.50 2.10 12.31
N PHE A 55 1.51 1.38 11.19
CA PHE A 55 0.53 0.34 10.91
C PHE A 55 0.61 -0.82 11.90
N THR A 56 1.80 -1.37 12.16
CA THR A 56 2.02 -2.46 13.12
C THR A 56 1.58 -2.07 14.52
N SER A 57 1.87 -0.84 14.97
CA SER A 57 1.46 -0.37 16.30
C SER A 57 -0.08 -0.32 16.49
N ARG A 58 -0.83 -0.08 15.41
CA ARG A 58 -2.29 0.04 15.44
C ARG A 58 -3.01 -1.30 15.26
N THR A 59 -2.34 -2.28 14.64
CA THR A 59 -2.98 -3.52 14.18
C THR A 59 -2.38 -4.80 14.78
N GLY A 60 -1.17 -4.72 15.36
CA GLY A 60 -0.42 -5.90 15.81
C GLY A 60 0.13 -6.75 14.65
N ALA A 61 0.27 -6.17 13.45
CA ALA A 61 0.70 -6.91 12.27
C ALA A 61 2.09 -7.54 12.43
N GLY A 62 2.16 -8.87 12.35
CA GLY A 62 3.40 -9.67 12.40
C GLY A 62 3.98 -10.07 11.04
N ALA A 63 3.38 -9.59 9.94
CA ALA A 63 3.88 -9.81 8.60
C ALA A 63 3.61 -8.61 7.70
N TYR A 64 4.55 -8.35 6.79
CA TYR A 64 4.45 -7.31 5.78
C TYR A 64 4.56 -7.93 4.38
N ASN A 65 3.55 -7.71 3.54
CA ASN A 65 3.57 -8.12 2.14
C ASN A 65 3.82 -6.89 1.25
N GLY A 66 5.04 -6.77 0.75
CA GLY A 66 5.45 -5.63 -0.08
C GLY A 66 5.15 -5.85 -1.57
N VAL A 67 4.47 -4.89 -2.19
CA VAL A 67 4.22 -4.86 -3.64
C VAL A 67 5.20 -3.87 -4.28
N PHE A 68 6.16 -4.38 -5.06
CA PHE A 68 7.24 -3.57 -5.68
C PHE A 68 7.04 -3.29 -7.17
N SER A 69 6.03 -3.90 -7.79
CA SER A 69 5.71 -3.69 -9.20
C SER A 69 4.23 -3.35 -9.33
N TYR A 70 3.93 -2.32 -10.12
CA TYR A 70 2.58 -1.87 -10.38
C TYR A 70 2.46 -1.22 -11.76
N ALA A 71 1.28 -1.31 -12.36
CA ALA A 71 0.97 -0.78 -13.69
C ALA A 71 2.01 -1.23 -14.74
N GLY A 72 2.52 -0.30 -15.55
CA GLY A 72 3.54 -0.55 -16.57
C GLY A 72 4.97 -0.27 -16.09
N MET A 73 5.25 -0.37 -14.78
CA MET A 73 6.58 -0.08 -14.23
C MET A 73 7.67 -0.94 -14.91
N PRO A 74 8.80 -0.36 -15.35
CA PRO A 74 9.95 -1.11 -15.85
C PRO A 74 10.47 -2.11 -14.81
N TYR A 75 10.85 -3.30 -15.26
CA TYR A 75 11.33 -4.37 -14.37
C TYR A 75 12.53 -3.94 -13.51
N GLU A 76 13.47 -3.22 -14.11
CA GLU A 76 14.66 -2.70 -13.45
C GLU A 76 14.35 -1.76 -12.28
N ASP A 77 13.29 -0.97 -12.36
CA ASP A 77 12.90 -0.06 -11.28
C ASP A 77 12.20 -0.81 -10.15
N ALA A 78 11.36 -1.79 -10.49
CA ALA A 78 10.76 -2.70 -9.51
C ALA A 78 11.85 -3.48 -8.74
N GLU A 79 12.86 -3.99 -9.44
CA GLU A 79 13.98 -4.72 -8.84
C GLU A 79 14.82 -3.81 -7.94
N LYS A 80 15.20 -2.61 -8.40
CA LYS A 80 15.94 -1.62 -7.59
C LYS A 80 15.19 -1.30 -6.29
N SER A 81 13.89 -1.05 -6.38
CA SER A 81 13.04 -0.74 -5.22
C SER A 81 12.99 -1.92 -4.23
N MET A 82 12.76 -3.14 -4.73
CA MET A 82 12.74 -4.36 -3.91
C MET A 82 14.08 -4.59 -3.20
N ARG A 83 15.21 -4.46 -3.93
CA ARG A 83 16.55 -4.63 -3.35
C ARG A 83 16.87 -3.58 -2.31
N LEU A 84 16.50 -2.32 -2.55
CA LEU A 84 16.68 -1.24 -1.59
C LEU A 84 15.89 -1.49 -0.31
N PHE A 85 14.62 -1.87 -0.43
CA PHE A 85 13.78 -2.23 0.72
C PHE A 85 14.37 -3.40 1.50
N ALA A 86 14.79 -4.47 0.81
CA ALA A 86 15.38 -5.64 1.44
C ALA A 86 16.68 -5.32 2.20
N LYS A 87 17.48 -4.36 1.69
CA LYS A 87 18.74 -3.93 2.30
C LYS A 87 18.52 -2.99 3.49
N GLU A 88 17.70 -1.96 3.33
CA GLU A 88 17.65 -0.83 4.27
C GLU A 88 16.45 -0.90 5.24
N VAL A 89 15.32 -1.49 4.84
CA VAL A 89 14.06 -1.44 5.61
C VAL A 89 13.74 -2.77 6.27
N MET A 90 13.86 -3.87 5.53
CA MET A 90 13.51 -5.21 6.03
C MET A 90 14.23 -5.60 7.33
N PRO A 91 15.53 -5.30 7.55
CA PRO A 91 16.21 -5.63 8.80
C PRO A 91 15.60 -4.95 10.02
N GLU A 92 15.15 -3.70 9.88
CA GLU A 92 14.52 -2.95 10.97
C GLU A 92 13.08 -3.42 11.21
N VAL A 93 12.32 -3.66 10.14
CA VAL A 93 10.95 -4.21 10.25
C VAL A 93 10.92 -5.55 10.97
N LYS A 94 11.92 -6.42 10.77
CA LYS A 94 12.04 -7.71 11.46
C LYS A 94 12.25 -7.60 12.98
N LYS A 95 12.61 -6.42 13.50
CA LYS A 95 12.76 -6.17 14.94
C LYS A 95 11.44 -5.76 15.60
N LEU A 96 10.41 -5.45 14.80
CA LEU A 96 9.11 -5.03 15.32
C LEU A 96 8.36 -6.20 15.98
N PRO A 97 7.50 -5.91 16.97
CA PRO A 97 6.68 -6.93 17.60
C PRO A 97 5.63 -7.50 16.63
N GLY A 98 5.28 -8.77 16.81
CA GLY A 98 4.27 -9.47 16.03
C GLY A 98 4.74 -10.88 15.66
N ALA A 99 3.86 -11.87 15.79
CA ALA A 99 4.21 -13.26 15.47
C ALA A 99 4.41 -13.40 13.95
N PRO A 100 5.52 -14.00 13.49
CA PRO A 100 5.72 -14.30 12.08
C PRO A 100 4.57 -15.14 11.52
N LEU A 101 4.10 -14.81 10.32
CA LEU A 101 3.03 -15.55 9.66
C LEU A 101 3.31 -17.07 9.60
N MET A 102 4.57 -17.44 9.35
CA MET A 102 4.97 -18.86 9.27
C MET A 102 5.01 -19.56 10.63
N GLU A 103 5.15 -18.82 11.73
CA GLU A 103 5.09 -19.40 13.08
C GLU A 103 3.62 -19.69 13.45
N LEU A 104 2.72 -18.75 13.14
CA LEU A 104 1.27 -18.95 13.30
C LEU A 104 0.74 -20.09 12.44
N ALA A 105 1.21 -20.21 11.20
CA ALA A 105 0.81 -21.30 10.30
C ALA A 105 1.19 -22.68 10.85
N ARG A 106 2.40 -22.81 11.43
CA ARG A 106 2.88 -24.07 12.04
C ARG A 106 2.19 -24.42 13.35
N ALA A 107 1.71 -23.43 14.09
CA ALA A 107 0.98 -23.65 15.35
C ALA A 107 -0.49 -24.05 15.14
N ALA A 108 -1.01 -23.88 13.92
CA ALA A 108 -2.37 -24.26 13.52
C ALA A 108 -2.47 -25.66 12.90
N GLU A 109 -1.33 -26.34 12.71
CA GLU A 109 -1.20 -27.75 12.31
C GLU A 109 -1.07 -28.65 13.54
#